data_AF-A0A1Y3G7N5-F1
#
_entry.id   AF-A0A1Y3G7N5-F1
#
_cell.length_a   1.000
_cell.length_b   1.000
_cell.length_c   1.000
_cell.angle_alpha   90.00
_cell.angle_beta   90.00
_cell.angle_gamma   90.00
#
_symmetry.space_group_name_H-M   'P 1'
#
loop_
_entity.id
_entity.type
_entity.pdbx_description
1 polymer ?
#
loop_
_entity_poly.entity_id
_entity_poly.type
_entity_poly.pdbx_seq_one_letter_code
_entity_poly.pdbx_strand_id
1 'polypeptide(L)'
;MPDLHMSQDLSHPRRLLPRFAVSGLAALGLLTTLGGCGDEENASIAFAPSCPLTHIPPEAADYYLYDGKTATFPHLVTRASILKLQGDCLGAGPKDLKTRIALRFVVSHGPAAAGSTVTLPWFIAVLHGDRIVNKHVFKHTFQFPANLSSITSDSKVVTVDLPIPPKNIDSDYRFEVGFQLTKDQLDYNEKHLKKVDYQAY
;
A
#
# COMPACT_ATOMS: atom_id res chain seq x y z
N MET A 1 -29.65 7.16 -60.19
CA MET A 1 -30.25 7.44 -58.87
C MET A 1 -30.01 8.91 -58.53
N PRO A 2 -30.96 9.81 -58.82
CA PRO A 2 -31.04 11.12 -58.19
C PRO A 2 -32.15 11.10 -57.13
N ASP A 3 -31.98 11.83 -56.02
CA ASP A 3 -33.12 12.38 -55.29
C ASP A 3 -32.73 13.73 -54.70
N LEU A 4 -33.06 14.77 -55.47
CA LEU A 4 -33.38 16.09 -54.98
C LEU A 4 -34.78 16.01 -54.34
N HIS A 5 -34.98 16.59 -53.16
CA HIS A 5 -36.19 17.38 -52.93
C HIS A 5 -35.93 18.52 -51.95
N MET A 6 -35.94 19.70 -52.54
CA MET A 6 -36.07 21.01 -51.95
C MET A 6 -37.57 21.27 -51.77
N SER A 7 -38.01 21.76 -50.60
CA SER A 7 -39.18 22.62 -50.58
C SER A 7 -39.19 23.53 -49.36
N GLN A 8 -39.35 24.80 -49.68
CA GLN A 8 -39.47 25.95 -48.80
C GLN A 8 -40.89 25.99 -48.23
N ASP A 9 -41.07 26.60 -47.07
CA ASP A 9 -42.27 27.41 -46.89
C ASP A 9 -41.99 28.67 -46.06
N LEU A 10 -42.29 29.79 -46.68
CA LEU A 10 -42.23 31.16 -46.19
C LEU A 10 -43.66 31.68 -46.22
N SER A 11 -44.24 32.05 -45.08
CA SER A 11 -45.27 33.09 -45.03
C SER A 11 -45.60 33.47 -43.58
N HIS A 12 -45.31 34.67 -43.06
CA HIS A 12 -45.82 36.04 -43.32
C HIS A 12 -46.72 36.51 -42.15
N PRO A 13 -47.13 37.79 -42.06
CA PRO A 13 -46.43 38.87 -41.35
C PRO A 13 -47.28 39.49 -40.21
N ARG A 14 -46.73 40.44 -39.45
CA ARG A 14 -47.41 41.72 -39.15
C ARG A 14 -46.49 42.72 -38.46
N ARG A 15 -46.31 43.85 -39.14
CA ARG A 15 -45.88 45.14 -38.57
C ARG A 15 -46.70 45.48 -37.33
N LEU A 16 -46.07 46.19 -36.38
CA LEU A 16 -46.54 47.48 -35.85
C LEU A 16 -45.50 47.99 -34.82
N LEU A 17 -44.68 48.95 -35.24
CA LEU A 17 -44.07 49.93 -34.33
C LEU A 17 -45.20 50.89 -33.90
N PRO A 18 -45.19 51.37 -32.64
CA PRO A 18 -44.83 52.77 -32.48
C PRO A 18 -44.19 53.19 -31.14
N ARG A 19 -43.49 54.33 -31.23
CA ARG A 19 -43.45 55.47 -30.29
C ARG A 19 -42.63 55.37 -29.00
N PHE A 20 -41.45 55.97 -29.11
CA PHE A 20 -40.78 56.83 -28.13
C PHE A 20 -41.67 57.35 -26.98
N ALA A 21 -41.19 57.14 -25.76
CA ALA A 21 -41.34 58.09 -24.66
C ALA A 21 -40.00 58.20 -23.92
N VAL A 22 -39.40 59.38 -24.03
CA VAL A 22 -38.22 59.83 -23.29
C VAL A 22 -38.65 60.14 -21.86
N SER A 23 -37.98 59.54 -20.87
CA SER A 23 -37.88 59.95 -19.46
C SER A 23 -36.91 58.96 -18.83
N GLY A 24 -35.78 59.28 -18.21
CA GLY A 24 -35.17 60.50 -17.70
C GLY A 24 -33.94 59.99 -16.93
N LEU A 25 -32.86 60.77 -16.91
CA LEU A 25 -31.62 60.42 -16.24
C LEU A 25 -31.84 60.11 -14.74
N ALA A 26 -31.36 58.94 -14.30
CA ALA A 26 -30.86 58.74 -12.94
C ALA A 26 -29.59 57.90 -13.04
N ALA A 27 -28.47 58.58 -12.87
CA ALA A 27 -27.13 58.01 -12.86
C ALA A 27 -26.78 57.47 -11.46
N LEU A 28 -25.83 56.53 -11.45
CA LEU A 28 -24.96 56.09 -10.34
C LEU A 28 -25.48 55.12 -9.28
N GLY A 29 -24.78 53.98 -9.22
CA GLY A 29 -24.60 53.12 -8.03
C GLY A 29 -25.23 51.74 -8.20
N LEU A 30 -24.58 50.59 -8.03
CA LEU A 30 -23.31 50.24 -7.41
C LEU A 30 -22.86 48.89 -8.02
N LEU A 31 -21.56 48.82 -8.35
CA LEU A 31 -20.63 47.71 -8.12
C LEU A 31 -21.18 46.26 -8.15
N THR A 32 -20.76 45.57 -9.20
CA THR A 32 -20.40 44.15 -9.28
C THR A 32 -20.10 43.47 -7.94
N THR A 33 -20.89 42.47 -7.57
CA THR A 33 -20.50 41.41 -6.63
C THR A 33 -20.48 40.07 -7.35
N LEU A 34 -19.47 39.86 -8.22
CA LEU A 34 -18.99 38.50 -8.50
C LEU A 34 -18.01 38.16 -7.39
N GLY A 35 -18.54 37.78 -6.24
CA GLY A 35 -17.76 37.31 -5.09
C GLY A 35 -18.07 35.84 -4.84
N GLY A 36 -17.09 34.98 -5.08
CA GLY A 36 -17.18 33.58 -4.65
C GLY A 36 -16.47 32.57 -5.56
N CYS A 37 -15.23 32.81 -5.98
CA CYS A 37 -14.30 31.69 -6.11
C CYS A 37 -13.91 31.31 -4.68
N GLY A 38 -14.76 30.53 -4.04
CA GLY A 38 -14.44 29.89 -2.77
C GLY A 38 -13.37 28.85 -3.02
N ASP A 39 -12.21 29.14 -2.46
CA ASP A 39 -11.08 28.31 -2.04
C ASP A 39 -11.40 26.82 -1.76
N GLU A 40 -11.84 26.07 -2.78
CA GLU A 40 -11.93 24.60 -2.79
C GLU A 40 -10.72 23.96 -3.50
N GLU A 41 -9.74 24.78 -3.88
CA GLU A 41 -8.53 24.37 -4.60
C GLU A 41 -7.36 24.15 -3.62
N ASN A 42 -7.56 23.40 -2.54
CA ASN A 42 -6.44 23.01 -1.66
C ASN A 42 -6.56 21.59 -1.06
N ALA A 43 -7.68 20.90 -1.25
CA ALA A 43 -7.82 19.49 -0.84
C ALA A 43 -7.37 18.49 -1.92
N SER A 44 -7.19 18.94 -3.17
CA SER A 44 -6.96 18.09 -4.34
C SER A 44 -5.48 17.87 -4.70
N ILE A 45 -4.54 18.52 -4.01
CA ILE A 45 -3.08 18.28 -4.17
C ILE A 45 -2.45 17.93 -2.80
N ALA A 46 -3.10 17.07 -2.02
CA ALA A 46 -2.44 16.44 -0.87
C ALA A 46 -1.53 15.31 -1.38
N PHE A 47 -0.23 15.54 -1.44
CA PHE A 47 0.76 14.50 -1.76
C PHE A 47 0.70 13.36 -0.73
N ALA A 48 0.85 12.12 -1.19
CA ALA A 48 0.87 10.96 -0.31
C ALA A 48 2.04 11.08 0.69
N PRO A 49 1.81 10.82 1.99
CA PRO A 49 2.85 10.92 3.00
C PRO A 49 3.96 9.90 2.77
N SER A 50 5.17 10.25 3.20
CA SER A 50 6.29 9.31 3.21
C SER A 50 6.03 8.19 4.23
N CYS A 51 6.35 6.95 3.86
CA CYS A 51 6.30 5.86 4.80
C CYS A 51 7.54 5.83 5.72
N PRO A 52 7.37 5.42 6.98
CA PRO A 52 8.50 5.04 7.82
C PRO A 52 9.34 3.97 7.14
N LEU A 53 10.65 3.97 7.41
CA LEU A 53 11.57 3.00 6.82
C LEU A 53 11.13 1.59 7.18
N THR A 54 11.13 0.69 6.20
CA THR A 54 10.80 -0.72 6.41
C THR A 54 12.00 -1.60 6.09
N HIS A 55 12.30 -2.54 6.97
CA HIS A 55 13.48 -3.40 6.87
C HIS A 55 13.10 -4.86 7.16
N ILE A 56 13.74 -5.78 6.44
CA ILE A 56 13.68 -7.22 6.74
C ILE A 56 15.05 -7.59 7.32
N PRO A 57 15.17 -7.87 8.63
CA PRO A 57 16.41 -8.36 9.20
C PRO A 57 16.86 -9.64 8.46
N PRO A 58 18.09 -9.71 7.93
CA PRO A 58 18.54 -10.85 7.12
C PRO A 58 18.38 -12.20 7.84
N GLU A 59 18.65 -12.23 9.13
CA GLU A 59 18.51 -13.39 10.01
C GLU A 59 17.05 -13.83 10.22
N ALA A 60 16.08 -12.96 9.96
CA ALA A 60 14.64 -13.24 10.04
C ALA A 60 13.97 -13.32 8.66
N ALA A 61 14.72 -13.20 7.56
CA ALA A 61 14.21 -13.23 6.19
C ALA A 61 13.88 -14.65 5.72
N ASP A 62 14.56 -15.65 6.27
CA ASP A 62 14.43 -17.06 5.92
C ASP A 62 13.94 -17.90 7.11
N TYR A 63 13.17 -18.94 6.82
CA TYR A 63 12.65 -19.89 7.80
C TYR A 63 13.05 -21.31 7.39
N TYR A 64 13.69 -22.02 8.30
CA TYR A 64 14.06 -23.42 8.13
C TYR A 64 13.42 -24.27 9.24
N LEU A 65 12.76 -25.35 8.85
CA LEU A 65 12.22 -26.35 9.75
C LEU A 65 12.78 -27.72 9.38
N TYR A 66 13.32 -28.40 10.37
CA TYR A 66 13.84 -29.76 10.27
C TYR A 66 13.01 -30.70 11.14
N ASP A 67 13.05 -32.01 10.86
CA ASP A 67 12.31 -33.06 11.59
C ASP A 67 12.86 -33.34 13.01
N GLY A 68 13.76 -32.50 13.52
CA GLY A 68 14.37 -32.58 14.84
C GLY A 68 15.61 -33.48 14.94
N LYS A 69 16.01 -34.18 13.86
CA LYS A 69 17.17 -35.08 13.91
C LYS A 69 18.49 -34.38 13.62
N THR A 70 18.57 -33.67 12.48
CA THR A 70 19.76 -32.92 12.09
C THR A 70 19.42 -31.85 11.06
N ALA A 71 20.22 -30.79 10.98
CA ALA A 71 20.04 -29.68 10.04
C ALA A 71 20.63 -29.98 8.65
N THR A 72 20.25 -31.12 8.05
CA THR A 72 20.70 -31.53 6.71
C THR A 72 19.54 -31.67 5.74
N PHE A 73 19.84 -31.66 4.43
CA PHE A 73 18.82 -31.66 3.38
C PHE A 73 17.79 -32.81 3.48
N PRO A 74 18.16 -34.08 3.75
CA PRO A 74 17.18 -35.16 3.92
C PRO A 74 16.18 -34.95 5.06
N HIS A 75 16.56 -34.15 6.06
CA HIS A 75 15.75 -33.86 7.25
C HIS A 75 15.02 -32.52 7.16
N LEU A 76 15.18 -31.78 6.05
CA LEU A 76 14.47 -30.53 5.82
C LEU A 76 12.98 -30.82 5.61
N VAL A 77 12.16 -30.24 6.48
CA VAL A 77 10.69 -30.33 6.42
C VAL A 77 10.15 -29.18 5.58
N THR A 78 10.60 -27.96 5.84
CA THR A 78 10.13 -26.77 5.12
C THR A 78 11.23 -25.73 5.07
N ARG A 79 11.33 -25.06 3.92
CA ARG A 79 12.07 -23.81 3.76
C ARG A 79 11.11 -22.72 3.31
N ALA A 80 11.24 -21.52 3.85
CA ALA A 80 10.55 -20.35 3.34
C ALA A 80 11.45 -19.13 3.33
N SER A 81 11.16 -18.19 2.44
CA SER A 81 11.88 -16.92 2.32
C SER A 81 10.89 -15.80 2.04
N ILE A 82 11.14 -14.62 2.61
CA ILE A 82 10.43 -13.40 2.24
C ILE A 82 11.04 -12.88 0.93
N LEU A 83 10.25 -12.88 -0.13
CA LEU A 83 10.69 -12.42 -1.46
C LEU A 83 10.53 -10.91 -1.64
N LYS A 84 9.48 -10.34 -1.05
CA LYS A 84 9.15 -8.93 -1.24
C LYS A 84 8.42 -8.38 -0.03
N LEU A 85 8.72 -7.14 0.31
CA LEU A 85 7.93 -6.30 1.20
C LEU A 85 7.25 -5.22 0.36
N GLN A 86 5.94 -5.12 0.51
CA GLN A 86 5.12 -4.08 -0.10
C GLN A 86 4.51 -3.24 1.02
N GLY A 87 4.56 -1.93 0.88
CA GLY A 87 3.85 -1.05 1.79
C GLY A 87 3.51 0.27 1.16
N ASP A 88 2.47 0.90 1.71
CA ASP A 88 2.01 2.23 1.35
C ASP A 88 1.42 2.94 2.56
N CYS A 89 1.41 4.27 2.54
CA CYS A 89 0.97 5.09 3.65
C CYS A 89 -0.13 6.05 3.24
N LEU A 90 -1.11 6.20 4.13
CA LEU A 90 -2.29 7.03 3.94
C LEU A 90 -2.44 7.95 5.15
N GLY A 91 -2.72 9.23 4.90
CA GLY A 91 -3.15 10.14 5.96
C GLY A 91 -4.53 9.72 6.45
N ALA A 92 -4.65 9.41 7.75
CA ALA A 92 -5.91 9.05 8.38
C ALA A 92 -6.51 10.20 9.22
N GLY A 93 -5.74 11.29 9.38
CA GLY A 93 -6.10 12.50 10.11
C GLY A 93 -4.88 13.42 10.26
N PRO A 94 -5.02 14.59 10.92
CA PRO A 94 -3.92 15.54 11.08
C PRO A 94 -2.70 14.99 11.84
N LYS A 95 -2.89 13.93 12.65
CA LYS A 95 -1.86 13.30 13.48
C LYS A 95 -1.83 11.77 13.35
N ASP A 96 -2.50 11.23 12.35
CA ASP A 96 -2.66 9.78 12.20
C ASP A 96 -2.17 9.34 10.83
N LEU A 97 -1.15 8.48 10.83
CA LEU A 97 -0.59 7.86 9.64
C LEU A 97 -0.94 6.37 9.63
N LYS A 98 -1.65 5.94 8.59
CA LYS A 98 -1.95 4.53 8.34
C LYS A 98 -0.90 3.93 7.43
N THR A 99 -0.16 2.95 7.92
CA THR A 99 0.80 2.18 7.11
C THR A 99 0.19 0.83 6.78
N ARG A 100 0.09 0.50 5.50
CA ARG A 100 -0.34 -0.82 5.02
C ARG A 100 0.89 -1.63 4.63
N ILE A 101 0.96 -2.87 5.08
CA ILE A 101 2.10 -3.77 4.86
C ILE A 101 1.58 -5.10 4.34
N ALA A 102 2.21 -5.62 3.29
CA ALA A 102 2.03 -6.98 2.80
C ALA A 102 3.38 -7.60 2.43
N LEU A 103 3.51 -8.90 2.66
CA LEU A 103 4.69 -9.67 2.30
C LEU A 103 4.37 -10.65 1.20
N ARG A 104 5.32 -10.84 0.28
CA ARG A 104 5.34 -12.00 -0.63
C ARG A 104 6.30 -13.03 -0.08
N PHE A 105 5.81 -14.24 0.12
CA PHE A 105 6.63 -15.38 0.55
C PHE A 105 6.82 -16.36 -0.60
N VAL A 106 7.94 -17.09 -0.54
CA VAL A 106 8.07 -18.41 -1.18
C VAL A 106 8.20 -19.45 -0.09
N VAL A 107 7.52 -20.58 -0.26
CA VAL A 107 7.62 -21.73 0.65
C VAL A 107 7.83 -22.98 -0.18
N SER A 108 8.77 -23.80 0.24
CA SER A 108 9.10 -25.08 -0.37
C SER A 108 9.05 -26.21 0.66
N HIS A 109 8.44 -27.33 0.28
CA HIS A 109 8.56 -28.59 0.98
C HIS A 109 9.97 -29.15 0.82
N GLY A 110 10.54 -29.62 1.93
CA GLY A 110 11.75 -30.43 1.89
C GLY A 110 11.44 -31.94 1.82
N PRO A 111 12.47 -32.80 1.70
CA PRO A 111 12.29 -34.25 1.61
C PRO A 111 11.62 -34.89 2.82
N ALA A 112 11.70 -34.26 4.00
CA ALA A 112 11.04 -34.72 5.23
C ALA A 112 9.66 -34.08 5.45
N ALA A 113 9.14 -33.32 4.48
CA ALA A 113 7.81 -32.71 4.59
C ALA A 113 6.72 -33.77 4.69
N ALA A 114 5.77 -33.55 5.60
CA ALA A 114 4.55 -34.35 5.71
C ALA A 114 3.33 -33.42 5.60
N GLY A 115 2.29 -33.89 4.89
CA GLY A 115 1.06 -33.13 4.68
C GLY A 115 1.11 -32.16 3.50
N SER A 116 0.02 -31.42 3.30
CA SER A 116 -0.18 -30.48 2.19
C SER A 116 -0.34 -29.04 2.67
N THR A 117 -0.20 -28.78 3.97
CA THR A 117 -0.43 -27.47 4.58
C THR A 117 0.73 -27.11 5.49
N VAL A 118 1.19 -25.86 5.42
CA VAL A 118 2.21 -25.31 6.29
C VAL A 118 1.72 -23.98 6.84
N THR A 119 1.82 -23.75 8.14
CA THR A 119 1.51 -22.45 8.76
C THR A 119 2.79 -21.84 9.32
N LEU A 120 3.17 -20.68 8.80
CA LEU A 120 4.39 -19.97 9.22
C LEU A 120 4.04 -18.74 10.05
N PRO A 121 4.68 -18.56 11.22
CA PRO A 121 4.53 -17.35 12.00
C PRO A 121 5.47 -16.25 11.46
N TRP A 122 4.96 -15.04 11.34
CA TRP A 122 5.73 -13.86 10.93
C TRP A 122 5.33 -12.67 11.79
N PHE A 123 6.14 -11.62 11.85
CA PHE A 123 5.90 -10.48 12.71
C PHE A 123 6.05 -9.15 11.98
N ILE A 124 5.39 -8.14 12.52
CA ILE A 124 5.66 -6.72 12.26
C ILE A 124 6.02 -6.10 13.61
N ALA A 125 7.21 -5.52 13.70
CA ALA A 125 7.68 -4.75 14.84
C ALA A 125 7.76 -3.27 14.46
N VAL A 126 7.26 -2.42 15.33
CA VAL A 126 7.38 -0.97 15.25
C VAL A 126 8.48 -0.56 16.21
N LEU A 127 9.50 0.13 15.69
CA LEU A 127 10.59 0.66 16.47
C LEU A 127 10.53 2.18 16.44
N HIS A 128 10.98 2.80 17.53
CA HIS A 128 11.21 4.23 17.64
C HIS A 128 12.64 4.42 18.17
N GLY A 129 13.52 4.91 17.31
CA GLY A 129 14.97 4.74 17.49
C GLY A 129 15.34 3.25 17.53
N ASP A 130 16.03 2.81 18.57
CA ASP A 130 16.48 1.41 18.76
C ASP A 130 15.54 0.58 19.64
N ARG A 131 14.41 1.14 20.07
CA ARG A 131 13.46 0.46 20.95
C ARG A 131 12.27 -0.04 20.17
N ILE A 132 11.94 -1.32 20.35
CA ILE A 132 10.67 -1.89 19.89
C ILE A 132 9.56 -1.34 20.78
N VAL A 133 8.67 -0.53 20.20
CA VAL A 133 7.51 0.06 20.90
C VAL A 133 6.25 -0.77 20.73
N ASN A 134 6.14 -1.54 19.65
CA ASN A 134 5.05 -2.49 19.44
C ASN A 134 5.52 -3.67 18.58
N LYS A 135 4.93 -4.85 18.78
CA LYS A 135 5.17 -6.04 17.94
C LYS A 135 3.92 -6.89 17.88
N HIS A 136 3.55 -7.29 16.66
CA HIS A 136 2.47 -8.24 16.43
C HIS A 136 2.97 -9.44 15.63
N VAL A 137 2.54 -10.63 16.04
CA VAL A 137 2.84 -11.90 15.37
C VAL A 137 1.58 -12.40 14.68
N PHE A 138 1.71 -12.70 13.40
CA PHE A 138 0.69 -13.22 12.51
C PHE A 138 1.03 -14.66 12.11
N LYS A 139 0.03 -15.38 11.61
CA LYS A 139 0.20 -16.72 11.04
C LYS A 139 -0.32 -16.71 9.61
N HIS A 140 0.51 -17.16 8.67
CA HIS A 140 0.11 -17.33 7.27
C HIS A 140 0.12 -18.82 6.93
N THR A 141 -0.99 -19.31 6.39
CA THR A 141 -1.17 -20.72 6.03
C THR A 141 -1.03 -20.88 4.52
N PHE A 142 -0.16 -21.80 4.14
CA PHE A 142 0.17 -22.18 2.78
C PHE A 142 -0.44 -23.53 2.48
N GLN A 143 -1.14 -23.66 1.36
CA GLN A 143 -1.70 -24.92 0.89
C GLN A 143 -0.98 -25.34 -0.39
N PHE A 144 -0.34 -26.50 -0.35
CA PHE A 144 0.37 -27.09 -1.48
C PHE A 144 -0.60 -27.89 -2.33
N PRO A 145 -0.71 -27.58 -3.63
CA PRO A 145 -1.33 -28.46 -4.61
C PRO A 145 -0.55 -29.78 -4.72
N ALA A 146 -1.23 -30.88 -5.08
CA ALA A 146 -0.66 -32.23 -5.08
C ALA A 146 0.64 -32.41 -5.89
N ASN A 147 0.93 -31.52 -6.85
CA ASN A 147 2.05 -31.64 -7.77
C ASN A 147 3.11 -30.54 -7.62
N LEU A 148 2.99 -29.65 -6.63
CA LEU A 148 3.94 -28.56 -6.40
C LEU A 148 4.68 -28.78 -5.08
N SER A 149 6.00 -28.72 -5.14
CA SER A 149 6.87 -28.71 -3.95
C SER A 149 7.22 -27.29 -3.50
N SER A 150 6.88 -26.26 -4.28
CA SER A 150 7.12 -24.86 -3.96
C SER A 150 5.98 -23.98 -4.43
N ILE A 151 5.56 -23.03 -3.60
CA ILE A 151 4.52 -22.06 -3.94
C ILE A 151 4.93 -20.66 -3.48
N THR A 152 4.34 -19.65 -4.12
CA THR A 152 4.43 -18.25 -3.66
C THR A 152 3.05 -17.78 -3.23
N SER A 153 3.00 -16.93 -2.21
CA SER A 153 1.75 -16.40 -1.68
C SER A 153 1.99 -15.05 -1.02
N ASP A 154 1.05 -14.13 -1.20
CA ASP A 154 1.04 -12.85 -0.54
C ASP A 154 0.29 -12.95 0.80
N SER A 155 0.80 -12.25 1.82
CA SER A 155 0.08 -12.08 3.09
C SER A 155 -1.19 -11.29 2.87
N LYS A 156 -2.11 -11.37 3.84
CA LYS A 156 -3.15 -10.34 3.97
C LYS A 156 -2.48 -8.98 4.21
N VAL A 157 -3.10 -7.93 3.69
CA VAL A 157 -2.68 -6.56 3.97
C VAL A 157 -2.94 -6.26 5.45
N VAL A 158 -1.89 -5.95 6.19
CA VAL A 158 -1.98 -5.52 7.59
C VAL A 158 -1.90 -4.00 7.62
N THR A 159 -2.82 -3.36 8.35
CA THR A 159 -2.78 -1.91 8.58
C THR A 159 -2.27 -1.64 9.98
N VAL A 160 -1.30 -0.75 10.10
CA VAL A 160 -0.76 -0.25 11.38
C VAL A 160 -1.03 1.24 11.46
N ASP A 161 -1.72 1.64 12.53
CA ASP A 161 -1.96 3.03 12.85
C ASP A 161 -0.78 3.58 13.67
N LEU A 162 -0.12 4.61 13.16
CA LEU A 162 0.91 5.34 13.88
C LEU A 162 0.35 6.71 14.31
N PRO A 163 0.45 7.09 15.59
CA PRO A 163 -0.02 8.38 16.10
C PRO A 163 0.97 9.51 15.76
N ILE A 164 1.34 9.62 14.48
CA ILE A 164 2.24 10.64 13.95
C ILE A 164 1.57 11.40 12.79
N PRO A 165 1.85 12.70 12.63
CA PRO A 165 1.35 13.47 11.50
C PRO A 165 1.80 12.88 10.15
N PRO A 166 0.89 12.75 9.17
CA PRO A 166 1.26 12.37 7.81
C PRO A 166 2.05 13.51 7.16
N LYS A 167 3.37 13.35 7.10
CA LYS A 167 4.29 14.34 6.50
C LYS A 167 5.15 13.67 5.43
N ASN A 168 5.74 14.49 4.57
CA ASN A 168 6.64 14.06 3.50
C ASN A 168 8.12 14.10 3.95
N ILE A 169 8.38 13.92 5.24
CA ILE A 169 9.73 13.91 5.83
C ILE A 169 9.99 12.55 6.49
N ASP A 170 11.26 12.26 6.75
CA ASP A 170 11.65 11.03 7.41
C ASP A 170 11.06 10.92 8.82
N SER A 171 10.60 9.71 9.14
CA SER A 171 10.08 9.36 10.45
C SER A 171 11.19 8.74 11.31
N ASP A 172 11.16 9.01 12.61
CA ASP A 172 11.98 8.30 13.61
C ASP A 172 11.46 6.89 13.93
N TYR A 173 10.25 6.59 13.43
CA TYR A 173 9.71 5.24 13.42
C TYR A 173 10.32 4.42 12.29
N ARG A 174 10.53 3.14 12.54
CA ARG A 174 10.84 2.14 11.52
C ARG A 174 10.02 0.88 11.76
N PHE A 175 9.78 0.14 10.69
CA PHE A 175 9.21 -1.20 10.77
C PHE A 175 10.28 -2.25 10.50
N GLU A 176 10.30 -3.27 11.35
CA GLU A 176 11.00 -4.51 11.07
C GLU A 176 9.99 -5.62 10.84
N VAL A 177 10.18 -6.36 9.75
CA VAL A 177 9.27 -7.43 9.35
C VAL A 177 10.08 -8.68 9.06
N GLY A 178 9.65 -9.83 9.60
CA GLY A 178 10.39 -11.08 9.44
C GLY A 178 9.59 -12.30 9.89
N PHE A 179 10.14 -13.48 9.72
CA PHE A 179 9.59 -14.70 10.34
C PHE A 179 9.78 -14.66 11.85
N GLN A 180 8.80 -15.16 12.60
CA GLN A 180 8.94 -15.33 14.04
C GLN A 180 9.67 -16.65 14.31
N LEU A 181 10.99 -16.57 14.37
CA LEU A 181 11.87 -17.72 14.57
C LEU A 181 11.92 -18.12 16.04
N THR A 182 12.19 -19.41 16.28
CA THR A 182 12.69 -19.89 17.57
C THR A 182 14.17 -19.53 17.74
N LYS A 183 14.70 -19.68 18.96
CA LYS A 183 16.13 -19.46 19.24
C LYS A 183 17.02 -20.33 18.34
N ASP A 184 16.70 -21.60 18.20
CA ASP A 184 17.50 -22.54 17.39
C ASP A 184 17.45 -22.20 15.90
N GLN A 185 16.30 -21.73 15.40
CA GLN A 185 16.15 -21.29 14.01
C GLN A 185 16.96 -20.01 13.74
N LEU A 186 16.92 -19.06 14.66
CA LEU A 186 17.72 -17.84 14.58
C LEU A 186 19.21 -18.17 14.58
N ASP A 187 19.66 -19.01 15.52
CA ASP A 187 21.07 -19.43 15.62
C ASP A 187 21.52 -20.20 14.37
N TYR A 188 20.63 -20.99 13.77
CA TYR A 188 20.91 -21.64 12.49
C TYR A 188 21.10 -20.59 11.39
N ASN A 189 20.18 -19.63 11.28
CA ASN A 189 20.23 -18.57 10.28
C ASN A 189 21.50 -17.72 10.41
N GLU A 190 21.85 -17.26 11.61
CA GLU A 190 23.05 -16.46 11.86
C GLU A 190 24.35 -17.17 11.45
N LYS A 191 24.40 -18.51 11.59
CA LYS A 191 25.58 -19.32 11.25
C LYS A 191 25.66 -19.71 9.78
N HIS A 192 24.52 -19.87 9.11
CA HIS A 192 24.46 -20.50 7.78
C HIS A 192 24.01 -19.56 6.66
N LEU A 193 23.35 -18.44 6.99
CA LEU A 193 23.03 -17.42 5.99
C LEU A 193 24.23 -16.52 5.78
N LYS A 194 24.60 -16.33 4.51
CA LYS A 194 25.57 -15.30 4.16
C LYS A 194 24.92 -13.95 4.40
N LYS A 195 25.51 -13.14 5.28
CA LYS A 195 25.18 -11.72 5.37
C LYS A 195 25.47 -11.11 3.99
N VAL A 196 24.44 -10.58 3.35
CA VAL A 196 24.66 -9.87 2.08
C VAL A 196 25.24 -8.51 2.45
N ASP A 197 26.52 -8.33 2.15
CA ASP A 197 27.22 -7.06 2.36
C ASP A 197 26.82 -6.11 1.22
N TYR A 198 25.60 -5.56 1.31
CA TYR A 198 25.20 -4.47 0.41
C TYR A 198 25.86 -3.19 0.92
N GLN A 199 26.95 -2.79 0.26
CA GLN A 199 27.40 -1.41 0.32
C GLN A 199 26.43 -0.58 -0.51
N ALA A 200 25.58 0.20 0.16
CA ALA A 200 24.81 1.25 -0.50
C ALA A 200 25.79 2.32 -0.99
N TYR A 201 25.79 2.57 -2.30
CA TYR A 201 26.48 3.71 -2.91
C TYR A 201 25.71 5.01 -2.65
#